data_AF-A0A084Y228-F1
#
_entry.id   AF-A0A084Y228-F1
#
_cell.length_a   1.000
_cell.length_b   1.000
_cell.length_c   1.000
_cell.angle_alpha   90.00
_cell.angle_beta   90.00
_cell.angle_gamma   90.00
#
_symmetry.space_group_name_H-M   'P 1'
#
loop_
_entity.id
_entity.type
_entity.pdbx_description
1 polymer ?
#
loop_
_entity_poly.entity_id
_entity_poly.type
_entity_poly.pdbx_seq_one_letter_code
_entity_poly.pdbx_strand_id
1 'polypeptide(L)'
;MSVTRLSSSPPPAAGFPATYVAHDRMLRIGGRLFAVVNDSDRGLIELDEAGIVRTTWPVMANATVFFRTAGWSNYLGQPYLLTVADRVNIFPAAFLRAQKILDVFSDNGIFAIVLAQEPRTALVSRYLCRLEAGQWCAIEQEHTDETFINAAANGRGIVGYIPGNGELRVYSSKTFAQRQVQSAAVKAEMILEALNGQIGFRSGGLMYRLQVSARGA
;
A
#
# COMPACT_ATOMS: atom_id res chain seq x y z
N MET A 1 36.74 -17.97 -48.49
CA MET A 1 36.45 -16.95 -47.45
C MET A 1 36.02 -17.67 -46.19
N SER A 2 36.83 -17.64 -45.14
CA SER A 2 36.46 -18.15 -43.82
C SER A 2 37.01 -17.15 -42.82
N VAL A 3 36.12 -16.43 -42.15
CA VAL A 3 36.52 -15.50 -41.09
C VAL A 3 36.47 -16.25 -39.78
N THR A 4 37.67 -16.45 -39.26
CA THR A 4 38.07 -16.89 -37.93
C THR A 4 37.38 -16.07 -36.83
N ARG A 5 36.92 -16.72 -35.75
CA ARG A 5 36.96 -16.10 -34.41
C ARG A 5 37.80 -16.97 -33.49
N LEU A 6 38.94 -16.42 -33.09
CA LEU A 6 39.84 -16.93 -32.06
C LEU A 6 40.03 -15.83 -31.02
N SER A 7 40.10 -16.28 -29.76
CA SER A 7 40.62 -15.59 -28.55
C SER A 7 39.72 -14.53 -27.89
N SER A 8 39.65 -14.38 -26.57
CA SER A 8 40.16 -15.15 -25.41
C SER A 8 39.53 -14.60 -24.12
N SER A 9 39.38 -15.46 -23.11
CA SER A 9 38.59 -15.37 -21.86
C SER A 9 39.01 -14.33 -20.81
N PRO A 10 38.19 -14.16 -19.74
CA PRO A 10 38.70 -14.16 -18.37
C PRO A 10 38.24 -15.43 -17.60
N PRO A 11 38.94 -15.80 -16.53
CA PRO A 11 38.67 -17.00 -15.73
C PRO A 11 37.32 -16.88 -15.01
N PRO A 12 36.75 -17.99 -14.48
CA PRO A 12 35.60 -17.86 -13.61
C PRO A 12 36.04 -17.06 -12.37
N ALA A 13 35.62 -15.79 -12.29
CA ALA A 13 35.50 -15.17 -10.99
C ALA A 13 34.52 -16.07 -10.22
N ALA A 14 34.90 -16.48 -9.02
CA ALA A 14 34.06 -17.22 -8.09
C ALA A 14 32.81 -16.36 -7.79
N GLY A 15 31.86 -16.38 -8.70
CA GLY A 15 30.64 -15.61 -8.69
C GLY A 15 29.53 -16.54 -8.28
N PHE A 16 28.81 -16.18 -7.24
CA PHE A 16 27.52 -16.76 -6.91
C PHE A 16 26.71 -16.95 -8.20
N PRO A 17 26.05 -18.11 -8.40
CA PRO A 17 25.33 -18.39 -9.63
C PRO A 17 24.34 -17.26 -9.89
N ALA A 18 24.53 -16.55 -11.00
CA ALA A 18 23.58 -15.55 -11.46
C ALA A 18 22.31 -16.27 -11.90
N THR A 19 21.34 -16.38 -10.99
CA THR A 19 20.03 -16.96 -11.29
C THR A 19 19.25 -15.94 -12.12
N TYR A 20 19.09 -16.21 -13.41
CA TYR A 20 18.25 -15.39 -14.28
C TYR A 20 16.78 -15.55 -13.88
N VAL A 21 16.16 -14.49 -13.39
CA VAL A 21 14.73 -14.45 -13.06
C VAL A 21 13.98 -13.89 -14.27
N ALA A 22 12.94 -14.61 -14.72
CA ALA A 22 12.09 -14.15 -15.80
C ALA A 22 11.35 -12.84 -15.44
N HIS A 23 11.16 -11.95 -16.42
CA HIS A 23 10.63 -10.59 -16.18
C HIS A 23 9.19 -10.56 -15.64
N ASP A 24 8.41 -11.61 -15.92
CA ASP A 24 7.05 -11.83 -15.38
C ASP A 24 7.03 -12.21 -13.89
N ARG A 25 8.21 -12.49 -13.32
CA ARG A 25 8.45 -12.73 -11.90
C ARG A 25 9.10 -11.53 -11.22
N MET A 26 9.15 -10.38 -11.89
CA MET A 26 9.65 -9.15 -11.30
C MET A 26 8.50 -8.20 -10.99
N LEU A 27 8.45 -7.72 -9.76
CA LEU A 27 7.49 -6.75 -9.27
C LEU A 27 8.21 -5.44 -9.00
N ARG A 28 7.76 -4.34 -9.60
CA ARG A 28 8.30 -3.01 -9.32
C ARG A 28 7.31 -2.23 -8.49
N ILE A 29 7.71 -1.81 -7.29
CA ILE A 29 6.89 -0.97 -6.41
C ILE A 29 7.67 0.31 -6.13
N GLY A 30 7.25 1.40 -6.78
CA GLY A 30 8.00 2.66 -6.78
C GLY A 30 9.39 2.50 -7.41
N GLY A 31 10.43 2.97 -6.73
CA GLY A 31 11.83 2.84 -7.16
C GLY A 31 12.47 1.47 -6.88
N ARG A 32 11.74 0.53 -6.28
CA ARG A 32 12.29 -0.74 -5.77
C ARG A 32 11.85 -1.90 -6.66
N LEU A 33 12.75 -2.85 -6.89
CA LEU A 33 12.52 -4.03 -7.71
C LEU A 33 12.52 -5.26 -6.81
N PHE A 34 11.57 -6.17 -7.02
CA PHE A 34 11.44 -7.40 -6.26
C PHE A 34 11.35 -8.59 -7.23
N ALA A 35 11.97 -9.72 -6.91
CA ALA A 35 11.89 -10.97 -7.65
C ALA A 35 11.06 -12.01 -6.90
N VAL A 36 10.13 -12.67 -7.59
CA VAL A 36 9.30 -13.77 -7.08
C VAL A 36 10.08 -15.08 -7.20
N VAL A 37 10.23 -15.80 -6.08
CA VAL A 37 11.01 -17.06 -6.02
C VAL A 37 10.10 -18.21 -5.58
N ASN A 38 9.77 -19.09 -6.54
CA ASN A 38 8.84 -20.20 -6.35
C ASN A 38 9.37 -21.33 -5.46
N ASP A 39 10.70 -21.49 -5.36
CA ASP A 39 11.34 -22.61 -4.63
C ASP A 39 11.95 -22.17 -3.28
N SER A 40 11.39 -21.12 -2.68
CA SER A 40 11.72 -20.73 -1.32
C SER A 40 10.43 -20.54 -0.52
N ASP A 41 10.46 -20.87 0.77
CA ASP A 41 9.34 -20.71 1.72
C ASP A 41 8.83 -19.26 1.85
N ARG A 42 9.40 -18.33 1.08
CA ARG A 42 9.36 -16.90 1.29
C ARG A 42 9.15 -16.07 0.02
N GLY A 43 8.69 -16.64 -1.11
CA GLY A 43 7.99 -16.01 -2.27
C GLY A 43 8.39 -14.67 -2.93
N LEU A 44 8.99 -13.68 -2.28
CA LEU A 44 9.53 -12.44 -2.88
C LEU A 44 10.87 -12.07 -2.25
N ILE A 45 11.76 -11.49 -3.06
CA ILE A 45 13.07 -10.98 -2.66
C ILE A 45 13.24 -9.57 -3.21
N GLU A 46 13.60 -8.60 -2.36
CA GLU A 46 13.99 -7.28 -2.84
C GLU A 46 15.38 -7.31 -3.49
N LEU A 47 15.47 -6.71 -4.68
CA LEU A 47 16.69 -6.50 -5.44
C LEU A 47 17.12 -5.05 -5.26
N ASP A 48 18.37 -4.81 -4.83
CA ASP A 48 18.95 -3.47 -4.94
C ASP A 48 19.30 -3.12 -6.41
N GLU A 49 19.69 -1.87 -6.68
CA GLU A 49 20.09 -1.40 -8.02
C GLU A 49 21.26 -2.21 -8.64
N ALA A 50 21.97 -3.02 -7.84
CA ALA A 50 23.04 -3.92 -8.23
C ALA A 50 22.67 -5.43 -8.15
N GLY A 51 21.42 -5.77 -7.82
CA GLY A 51 20.94 -7.16 -7.70
C GLY A 51 21.26 -7.87 -6.38
N ILE A 52 21.70 -7.18 -5.33
CA ILE A 52 21.96 -7.76 -4.01
C ILE A 52 20.64 -7.92 -3.23
N VAL A 53 20.44 -9.17 -2.82
CA VAL A 53 19.28 -9.74 -2.16
C VAL A 53 19.17 -9.30 -0.70
N ARG A 54 18.09 -8.59 -0.33
CA ARG A 54 17.79 -8.24 1.08
C ARG A 54 16.44 -8.80 1.52
N THR A 55 16.48 -10.07 1.93
CA THR A 55 15.44 -10.83 2.66
C THR A 55 14.01 -10.79 2.06
N THR A 56 13.14 -11.60 2.64
CA THR A 56 12.30 -12.56 1.89
C THR A 56 10.91 -12.73 2.56
N TRP A 57 9.80 -12.58 1.82
CA TRP A 57 8.40 -12.76 2.31
C TRP A 57 7.45 -13.37 1.25
N PRO A 58 6.53 -14.28 1.61
CA PRO A 58 5.81 -15.14 0.68
C PRO A 58 4.68 -14.42 -0.06
N VAL A 59 5.02 -13.52 -0.99
CA VAL A 59 4.03 -12.90 -1.87
C VAL A 59 3.99 -13.71 -3.15
N MET A 60 2.85 -14.37 -3.40
CA MET A 60 2.58 -14.99 -4.68
C MET A 60 1.94 -13.96 -5.60
N ALA A 61 2.59 -13.61 -6.71
CA ALA A 61 2.12 -12.55 -7.62
C ALA A 61 0.71 -12.81 -8.17
N ASN A 62 0.36 -14.09 -8.39
CA ASN A 62 -0.97 -14.51 -8.84
C ASN A 62 -2.06 -14.39 -7.76
N ALA A 63 -1.70 -14.30 -6.48
CA ALA A 63 -2.62 -14.19 -5.35
C ALA A 63 -2.71 -12.74 -4.79
N THR A 64 -2.08 -11.78 -5.47
CA THR A 64 -1.92 -10.41 -4.99
C THR A 64 -2.60 -9.41 -5.92
N VAL A 65 -3.42 -8.54 -5.33
CA VAL A 65 -4.09 -7.43 -6.02
C VAL A 65 -3.49 -6.12 -5.52
N PHE A 66 -3.14 -5.23 -6.44
CA PHE A 66 -2.60 -3.90 -6.10
C PHE A 66 -3.66 -2.81 -6.27
N PHE A 67 -3.68 -1.92 -5.29
CA PHE A 67 -4.52 -0.73 -5.19
C PHE A 67 -3.65 0.53 -5.22
N ARG A 68 -4.28 1.71 -5.08
CA ARG A 68 -3.64 3.01 -5.30
C ARG A 68 -2.31 3.18 -4.56
N THR A 69 -2.25 2.79 -3.29
CA THR A 69 -1.04 2.92 -2.44
C THR A 69 -0.74 1.68 -1.60
N ALA A 70 -1.43 0.57 -1.86
CA ALA A 70 -1.32 -0.65 -1.07
C ALA A 70 -1.55 -1.89 -1.93
N GLY A 71 -1.17 -3.06 -1.41
CA GLY A 71 -1.50 -4.35 -1.98
C GLY A 71 -2.28 -5.21 -0.98
N TRP A 72 -3.02 -6.18 -1.51
CA TRP A 72 -3.69 -7.22 -0.74
C TRP A 72 -3.30 -8.57 -1.32
N SER A 73 -2.91 -9.50 -0.45
CA SER A 73 -2.55 -10.86 -0.85
C SER A 73 -3.26 -11.88 0.03
N ASN A 74 -3.74 -12.96 -0.57
CA ASN A 74 -4.35 -14.07 0.16
C ASN A 74 -3.53 -15.34 -0.02
N TYR A 75 -2.80 -15.72 1.03
CA TYR A 75 -1.95 -16.91 1.03
C TYR A 75 -2.63 -18.01 1.84
N LEU A 76 -3.07 -19.08 1.17
CA LEU A 76 -3.72 -20.25 1.81
C LEU A 76 -4.91 -19.88 2.72
N GLY A 77 -5.68 -18.85 2.35
CA GLY A 77 -6.83 -18.37 3.14
C GLY A 77 -6.46 -17.39 4.25
N GLN A 78 -5.17 -17.03 4.38
CA GLN A 78 -4.70 -15.98 5.27
C GLN A 78 -4.51 -14.66 4.49
N PRO A 79 -5.31 -13.63 4.77
CA PRO A 79 -5.14 -12.31 4.14
C PRO A 79 -3.95 -11.55 4.75
N TYR A 80 -3.24 -10.82 3.90
CA TYR A 80 -2.16 -9.88 4.21
C TYR A 80 -2.41 -8.55 3.52
N LEU A 81 -2.08 -7.45 4.20
CA LEU A 81 -2.02 -6.12 3.61
C LEU A 81 -0.56 -5.67 3.46
N LEU A 82 -0.27 -5.14 2.28
CA LEU A 82 1.04 -4.66 1.85
C LEU A 82 1.02 -3.14 1.76
N THR A 83 1.89 -2.44 2.46
CA THR A 83 2.06 -0.98 2.38
C THR A 83 3.54 -0.64 2.21
N VAL A 84 3.86 0.49 1.57
CA VAL A 84 5.25 0.87 1.28
C VAL A 84 5.63 2.16 1.96
N ALA A 85 6.32 2.07 3.11
CA ALA A 85 6.87 3.18 3.88
C ALA A 85 8.32 3.48 3.45
N ASP A 86 9.15 3.91 4.41
CA ASP A 86 10.61 3.75 4.38
C ASP A 86 11.04 2.29 4.13
N ARG A 87 10.18 1.31 4.46
CA ARG A 87 10.32 -0.12 4.18
C ARG A 87 8.98 -0.71 3.70
N VAL A 88 9.01 -1.85 3.01
CA VAL A 88 7.79 -2.60 2.70
C VAL A 88 7.27 -3.26 3.97
N ASN A 89 6.00 -2.99 4.32
CA ASN A 89 5.30 -3.61 5.43
C ASN A 89 4.33 -4.65 4.88
N ILE A 90 4.44 -5.90 5.32
CA ILE A 90 3.55 -7.00 4.93
C ILE A 90 3.12 -7.69 6.21
N PHE A 91 1.87 -7.48 6.60
CA PHE A 91 1.37 -8.02 7.88
C PHE A 91 0.00 -8.67 7.70
N PRO A 92 -0.32 -9.69 8.53
CA PRO A 92 -1.61 -10.35 8.50
C PRO A 92 -2.75 -9.36 8.73
N ALA A 93 -3.88 -9.56 8.04
CA ALA A 93 -5.11 -8.77 8.20
C ALA A 93 -6.32 -9.69 8.39
N ALA A 94 -6.27 -10.56 9.40
CA ALA A 94 -7.19 -11.69 9.57
C ALA A 94 -8.68 -11.31 9.56
N PHE A 95 -9.02 -10.10 10.02
CA PHE A 95 -10.40 -9.58 9.99
C PHE A 95 -10.99 -9.47 8.58
N LEU A 96 -10.16 -9.44 7.53
CA LEU A 96 -10.57 -9.40 6.13
C LEU A 96 -10.80 -10.78 5.50
N ARG A 97 -10.63 -11.88 6.23
CA ARG A 97 -10.63 -13.24 5.66
C ARG A 97 -11.89 -13.58 4.88
N ALA A 98 -13.05 -13.10 5.33
CA ALA A 98 -14.34 -13.36 4.69
C ALA A 98 -14.78 -12.28 3.70
N GLN A 99 -13.92 -11.30 3.41
CA GLN A 99 -14.27 -10.11 2.65
C GLN A 99 -13.73 -10.16 1.23
N LYS A 100 -14.49 -9.62 0.28
CA LYS A 100 -13.98 -9.23 -1.04
C LYS A 100 -13.44 -7.82 -0.95
N ILE A 101 -12.15 -7.61 -1.22
CA ILE A 101 -11.55 -6.27 -1.19
C ILE A 101 -11.91 -5.51 -2.47
N LEU A 102 -12.43 -4.30 -2.32
CA LEU A 102 -12.84 -3.42 -3.42
C LEU A 102 -11.81 -2.33 -3.69
N ASP A 103 -11.27 -1.72 -2.64
CA ASP A 103 -10.25 -0.67 -2.72
C ASP A 103 -9.42 -0.64 -1.44
N VAL A 104 -8.19 -0.17 -1.54
CA VAL A 104 -7.30 0.04 -0.38
C VAL A 104 -6.50 1.31 -0.57
N PHE A 105 -6.53 2.16 0.45
CA PHE A 105 -5.68 3.32 0.56
C PHE A 105 -4.82 3.21 1.82
N SER A 106 -3.50 3.32 1.67
CA SER A 106 -2.59 3.49 2.79
C SER A 106 -1.77 4.77 2.66
N ASP A 107 -1.35 5.29 3.80
CA ASP A 107 -0.46 6.44 3.92
C ASP A 107 1.00 6.08 3.85
N ASN A 108 1.27 4.90 3.30
CA ASN A 108 2.56 4.25 3.26
C ASN A 108 3.04 3.73 4.62
N GLY A 109 2.35 3.94 5.75
CA GLY A 109 2.88 3.58 7.07
C GLY A 109 2.04 2.53 7.80
N ILE A 110 1.46 2.98 8.90
CA ILE A 110 0.77 2.18 9.91
C ILE A 110 -0.75 2.35 9.88
N PHE A 111 -1.28 3.20 8.99
CA PHE A 111 -2.72 3.32 8.75
C PHE A 111 -3.07 2.86 7.34
N ALA A 112 -4.22 2.22 7.23
CA ALA A 112 -4.86 1.91 5.96
C ALA A 112 -6.36 2.11 6.10
N ILE A 113 -7.00 2.58 5.03
CA ILE A 113 -8.43 2.50 4.85
C ILE A 113 -8.67 1.38 3.85
N VAL A 114 -9.52 0.43 4.21
CA VAL A 114 -9.87 -0.72 3.36
C VAL A 114 -11.35 -0.66 3.07
N LEU A 115 -11.71 -0.73 1.79
CA LEU A 115 -13.08 -0.91 1.36
C LEU A 115 -13.28 -2.38 1.03
N ALA A 116 -14.21 -3.02 1.73
CA ALA A 116 -14.47 -4.43 1.60
C ALA A 116 -15.98 -4.70 1.49
N GLN A 117 -16.32 -5.71 0.71
CA GLN A 117 -17.68 -6.18 0.54
C GLN A 117 -17.82 -7.57 1.13
N GLU A 118 -18.86 -7.76 1.94
CA GLU A 118 -19.25 -9.08 2.39
C GLU A 118 -19.91 -9.83 1.22
N PRO A 119 -19.33 -10.93 0.71
CA PRO A 119 -19.80 -11.55 -0.53
C PRO A 119 -21.22 -12.12 -0.45
N ARG A 120 -21.69 -12.45 0.75
CA ARG A 120 -23.01 -13.09 0.98
C ARG A 120 -24.16 -12.09 1.00
N THR A 121 -23.92 -10.92 1.60
CA THR A 121 -24.93 -9.88 1.81
C THR A 121 -24.78 -8.73 0.82
N ALA A 122 -23.67 -8.70 0.08
CA ALA A 122 -23.21 -7.57 -0.73
C ALA A 122 -22.98 -6.27 0.08
N LEU A 123 -23.04 -6.33 1.42
CA LEU A 123 -22.84 -5.19 2.30
C LEU A 123 -21.42 -4.65 2.14
N VAL A 124 -21.32 -3.37 1.78
CA VAL A 124 -20.03 -2.69 1.64
C VAL A 124 -19.71 -1.97 2.94
N SER A 125 -18.51 -2.23 3.43
CA SER A 125 -17.98 -1.64 4.65
C SER A 125 -16.61 -1.04 4.39
N ARG A 126 -16.36 0.07 5.06
CA ARG A 126 -15.06 0.71 5.06
C ARG A 126 -14.45 0.57 6.45
N TYR A 127 -13.23 0.07 6.48
CA TYR A 127 -12.47 -0.18 7.69
C TYR A 127 -11.36 0.85 7.79
N LEU A 128 -11.27 1.54 8.92
CA LEU A 128 -10.03 2.18 9.33
C LEU A 128 -9.17 1.13 10.02
N CYS A 129 -7.99 0.92 9.49
CA CYS A 129 -7.05 -0.10 9.94
C CYS A 129 -5.80 0.54 10.51
N ARG A 130 -5.27 -0.07 11.57
CA ARG A 130 -3.99 0.30 12.18
C ARG A 130 -3.09 -0.92 12.30
N LEU A 131 -1.81 -0.75 12.02
CA LEU A 131 -0.79 -1.77 12.25
C LEU A 131 -0.38 -1.78 13.72
N GLU A 132 -0.65 -2.88 14.40
CA GLU A 132 -0.36 -3.07 15.83
C GLU A 132 0.34 -4.41 16.05
N ALA A 133 1.46 -4.41 16.77
CA ALA A 133 2.18 -5.63 17.15
C ALA A 133 2.41 -6.64 15.99
N GLY A 134 2.65 -6.14 14.77
CA GLY A 134 2.90 -6.99 13.59
C GLY A 134 1.64 -7.58 12.94
N GLN A 135 0.45 -7.01 13.17
CA GLN A 135 -0.78 -7.36 12.45
C GLN A 135 -1.66 -6.13 12.21
N TRP A 136 -2.44 -6.15 11.14
CA TRP A 136 -3.44 -5.12 10.86
C TRP A 136 -4.72 -5.41 11.64
N CYS A 137 -5.17 -4.39 12.37
CA CYS A 137 -6.40 -4.40 13.15
C CYS A 137 -7.37 -3.38 12.55
N ALA A 138 -8.64 -3.75 12.40
CA ALA A 138 -9.70 -2.78 12.19
C ALA A 138 -9.99 -2.06 13.52
N ILE A 139 -9.86 -0.74 13.53
CA ILE A 139 -10.13 0.10 14.71
C ILE A 139 -11.44 0.88 14.58
N GLU A 140 -11.91 1.12 13.35
CA GLU A 140 -13.26 1.63 13.08
C GLU A 140 -13.84 0.88 11.85
N GLN A 141 -15.16 0.75 11.81
CA GLN A 141 -15.91 0.22 10.67
C GLN A 141 -17.15 1.08 10.43
N GLU A 142 -17.40 1.45 9.18
CA GLU A 142 -18.67 2.06 8.74
C GLU A 142 -19.26 1.29 7.56
N HIS A 143 -20.58 1.22 7.49
CA HIS A 143 -21.28 0.73 6.30
C HIS A 143 -21.49 1.89 5.33
N THR A 144 -21.32 1.63 4.03
CA THR A 144 -21.40 2.66 3.00
C THR A 144 -21.89 2.07 1.69
N ASP A 145 -22.56 2.88 0.88
CA ASP A 145 -22.93 2.53 -0.49
C ASP A 145 -21.82 2.93 -1.50
N GLU A 146 -20.77 3.60 -1.03
CA GLU A 146 -19.65 4.03 -1.86
C GLU A 146 -18.73 2.86 -2.22
N THR A 147 -18.25 2.85 -3.47
CA THR A 147 -17.39 1.80 -4.02
C THR A 147 -15.93 2.23 -4.16
N PHE A 148 -15.56 3.41 -3.66
CA PHE A 148 -14.20 3.92 -3.68
C PHE A 148 -13.81 4.56 -2.34
N ILE A 149 -12.51 4.71 -2.11
CA ILE A 149 -11.98 5.42 -0.94
C ILE A 149 -11.62 6.85 -1.32
N ASN A 150 -12.19 7.80 -0.59
CA ASN A 150 -11.85 9.20 -0.69
C ASN A 150 -10.81 9.59 0.38
N ALA A 151 -9.55 9.33 0.06
CA ALA A 151 -8.43 9.62 0.95
C ALA A 151 -7.20 10.12 0.18
N ALA A 152 -6.40 10.93 0.86
CA ALA A 152 -5.12 11.42 0.38
C ALA A 152 -4.11 11.51 1.52
N ALA A 153 -2.84 11.34 1.20
CA ALA A 153 -1.74 11.45 2.15
C ALA A 153 -0.76 12.53 1.71
N ASN A 154 -0.19 13.25 2.65
CA ASN A 154 0.75 14.34 2.35
C ASN A 154 2.22 13.86 2.18
N GLY A 155 2.46 12.55 2.20
CA GLY A 155 3.80 11.94 2.14
C GLY A 155 4.67 12.16 3.39
N ARG A 156 4.14 12.81 4.45
CA ARG A 156 4.84 13.04 5.72
C ARG A 156 4.19 12.33 6.91
N GLY A 157 3.30 11.38 6.62
CA GLY A 157 2.55 10.62 7.62
C GLY A 157 1.26 11.29 8.09
N ILE A 158 0.69 12.21 7.29
CA ILE A 158 -0.68 12.70 7.51
C ILE A 158 -1.59 12.13 6.43
N VAL A 159 -2.74 11.64 6.86
CA VAL A 159 -3.84 11.15 6.02
C VAL A 159 -5.05 12.03 6.23
N GLY A 160 -5.67 12.45 5.14
CA GLY A 160 -7.03 12.96 5.12
C GLY A 160 -7.94 11.89 4.54
N TYR A 161 -9.11 11.72 5.14
CA TYR A 161 -10.13 10.79 4.70
C TYR A 161 -11.50 11.42 4.92
N ILE A 162 -12.37 11.37 3.91
CA ILE A 162 -13.76 11.82 4.01
C ILE A 162 -14.66 10.57 3.98
N PRO A 163 -15.18 10.12 5.14
CA PRO A 163 -16.29 9.17 5.24
C PRO A 163 -17.56 9.61 4.50
N GLY A 164 -18.45 8.65 4.26
CA GLY A 164 -19.72 8.89 3.55
C GLY A 164 -20.66 9.87 4.27
N ASN A 165 -20.42 10.14 5.55
CA ASN A 165 -21.13 11.16 6.32
C ASN A 165 -20.65 12.62 6.03
N GLY A 166 -19.63 12.79 5.18
CA GLY A 166 -19.10 14.10 4.79
C GLY A 166 -18.21 14.78 5.84
N GLU A 167 -17.80 14.07 6.90
CA GLU A 167 -16.86 14.57 7.89
C GLU A 167 -15.41 14.44 7.39
N LEU A 168 -14.55 15.46 7.55
CA LEU A 168 -13.12 15.29 7.26
C LEU A 168 -12.40 14.72 8.48
N ARG A 169 -11.89 13.50 8.36
CA ARG A 169 -11.03 12.86 9.36
C ARG A 169 -9.56 12.99 8.96
N VAL A 170 -8.72 13.35 9.93
CA VAL A 170 -7.29 13.51 9.76
C VAL A 170 -6.55 12.59 10.73
N TYR A 171 -5.62 11.82 10.21
CA TYR A 171 -4.81 10.87 10.98
C TYR A 171 -3.33 11.16 10.82
N SER A 172 -2.58 10.99 11.90
CA SER A 172 -1.12 11.06 11.92
C SER A 172 -0.54 9.69 12.19
N SER A 173 0.17 9.10 11.22
CA SER A 173 0.92 7.85 11.42
C SER A 173 2.14 8.00 12.33
N LYS A 174 2.57 9.23 12.61
CA LYS A 174 3.71 9.48 13.50
C LYS A 174 3.31 9.54 14.97
N THR A 175 2.17 10.14 15.25
CA THR A 175 1.71 10.39 16.63
C THR A 175 0.49 9.56 17.00
N PHE A 176 -0.05 8.77 16.06
CA PHE A 176 -1.32 8.04 16.20
C PHE A 176 -2.52 8.93 16.53
N ALA A 177 -2.39 10.25 16.38
CA ALA A 177 -3.46 11.19 16.66
C ALA A 177 -4.50 11.15 15.54
N GLN A 178 -5.76 11.20 15.94
CA GLN A 178 -6.93 11.38 15.08
C GLN A 178 -7.58 12.72 15.40
N ARG A 179 -8.00 13.44 14.37
CA ARG A 179 -8.77 14.67 14.51
C ARG A 179 -9.89 14.72 13.51
N GLN A 180 -11.08 15.04 14.01
CA GLN A 180 -12.25 15.35 13.20
C GLN A 180 -12.25 16.85 12.91
N VAL A 181 -12.47 17.20 11.65
CA VAL A 181 -12.55 18.58 11.18
C VAL A 181 -13.96 18.80 10.66
N GLN A 182 -14.74 19.56 11.42
CA GLN A 182 -16.05 20.01 10.98
C GLN A 182 -15.90 21.35 10.26
N SER A 183 -16.30 21.39 9.00
CA SER A 183 -16.33 22.60 8.18
C SER A 183 -17.51 22.53 7.23
N ALA A 184 -18.26 23.62 7.12
CA ALA A 184 -19.37 23.72 6.15
C ALA A 184 -18.90 23.55 4.70
N ALA A 185 -17.61 23.77 4.44
CA ALA A 185 -16.99 23.64 3.12
C ALA A 185 -16.65 22.20 2.73
N VAL A 186 -16.68 21.23 3.66
CA VAL A 186 -16.43 19.81 3.38
C VAL A 186 -17.76 19.11 3.10
N LYS A 187 -17.79 18.28 2.06
CA LYS A 187 -18.93 17.44 1.69
C LYS A 187 -18.44 16.05 1.28
N ALA A 188 -19.31 15.05 1.37
CA ALA A 188 -18.97 13.65 1.09
C ALA A 188 -18.45 13.46 -0.35
N GLU A 189 -19.00 14.19 -1.31
CA GLU A 189 -18.66 14.13 -2.73
C GLU A 189 -17.28 14.75 -3.08
N MET A 190 -16.60 15.38 -2.13
CA MET A 190 -15.36 16.12 -2.42
C MET A 190 -14.14 15.24 -2.47
N ILE A 191 -13.47 15.15 -3.61
CA ILE A 191 -12.27 14.33 -3.76
C ILE A 191 -11.07 14.98 -3.06
N LEU A 192 -10.42 14.24 -2.15
CA LEU A 192 -9.15 14.61 -1.56
C LEU A 192 -7.99 14.30 -2.51
N GLU A 193 -7.04 15.23 -2.58
CA GLU A 193 -5.86 15.15 -3.44
C GLU A 193 -4.59 15.49 -2.66
N ALA A 194 -3.48 14.81 -2.99
CA ALA A 194 -2.16 15.16 -2.50
C ALA A 194 -1.55 16.27 -3.38
N LEU A 195 -1.21 17.40 -2.78
CA LEU A 195 -0.70 18.60 -3.46
C LEU A 195 0.59 19.09 -2.79
N ASN A 196 1.74 18.88 -3.40
CA ASN A 196 3.05 19.40 -2.96
C ASN A 196 3.33 19.22 -1.45
N GLY A 197 3.06 18.03 -0.91
CA GLY A 197 3.25 17.73 0.52
C GLY A 197 2.13 18.27 1.44
N GLN A 198 0.99 18.63 0.86
CA GLN A 198 -0.25 18.99 1.55
C GLN A 198 -1.40 18.12 1.03
N ILE A 199 -2.54 18.16 1.72
CA ILE A 199 -3.79 17.57 1.25
C ILE A 199 -4.74 18.71 0.90
N GLY A 200 -5.44 18.62 -0.23
CA GLY A 200 -6.43 19.60 -0.62
C GLY A 200 -7.68 18.97 -1.22
N PHE A 201 -8.73 19.77 -1.32
CA PHE A 201 -9.97 19.43 -2.03
C PHE A 201 -10.60 20.68 -2.64
N ARG A 202 -11.43 20.48 -3.66
CA ARG A 202 -12.15 21.58 -4.32
C ARG A 202 -13.61 21.60 -3.88
N SER A 203 -14.13 22.81 -3.64
CA SER A 203 -15.51 23.05 -3.22
C SER A 203 -15.98 24.41 -3.69
N GLY A 204 -17.11 24.47 -4.42
CA GLY A 204 -17.70 25.74 -4.87
C GLY A 204 -16.76 26.64 -5.69
N GLY A 205 -15.89 26.06 -6.52
CA GLY A 205 -14.89 26.81 -7.30
C GLY A 205 -13.66 27.28 -6.51
N LEU A 206 -13.61 27.03 -5.20
CA LEU A 206 -12.48 27.34 -4.34
C LEU A 206 -11.63 26.09 -4.07
N MET A 207 -10.33 26.31 -3.87
CA MET A 207 -9.37 25.28 -3.47
C MET A 207 -9.10 25.41 -1.97
N TYR A 208 -9.43 24.36 -1.22
CA TYR A 208 -9.15 24.27 0.21
C TYR A 208 -7.92 23.40 0.44
N ARG A 209 -7.11 23.77 1.42
CA ARG A 209 -5.90 23.02 1.80
C ARG A 209 -5.96 22.70 3.27
N LEU A 210 -5.69 21.43 3.61
CA LEU A 210 -5.53 20.99 4.97
C LEU A 210 -4.20 21.54 5.51
N GLN A 211 -4.28 22.51 6.41
CA GLN A 211 -3.13 23.01 7.14
C GLN A 211 -2.98 22.23 8.44
N VAL A 212 -1.99 21.35 8.51
CA VAL A 212 -1.63 20.66 9.75
C VAL A 212 -0.50 21.41 10.43
N SER A 213 -0.81 22.11 11.51
CA SER A 213 0.20 22.73 12.37
C SER A 213 0.75 21.68 13.33
N ALA A 214 2.05 21.42 13.27
CA ALA A 214 2.76 20.69 14.32
C ALA A 214 2.88 21.60 15.56
N ARG A 215 1.83 21.70 16.37
CA ARG A 215 1.94 22.18 17.75
C ARG A 215 1.54 21.03 18.66
N GLY A 216 2.54 20.45 19.33
CA GLY A 216 2.40 19.30 20.22
C GLY A 216 3.27 18.12 19.78
N ALA A 217 4.59 18.31 19.86
CA ALA A 217 5.53 17.24 20.13
C ALA A 217 5.95 17.39 21.59
#